data_AF-A0A485A5K0-F1
#
_entry.id   AF-A0A485A5K0-F1
#
_cell.length_a   1.000
_cell.length_b   1.000
_cell.length_c   1.000
_cell.angle_alpha   90.00
_cell.angle_beta   90.00
_cell.angle_gamma   90.00
#
_symmetry.space_group_name_H-M   'P 1'
#
loop_
_entity.id
_entity.type
_entity.pdbx_description
1 polymer ?
#
loop_
_entity_poly.entity_id
_entity_poly.type
_entity_poly.pdbx_seq_one_letter_code
_entity_poly.pdbx_strand_id
1 'polypeptide(L)'
;MSIDNKLNFASSMNRFTERKIENAFQKSGKVLPASVVKQTGNMITVSFELRDIPYVLPQVTIPLFGPQYIRYPMQPGDKGIVIPADTYIGGVSGQGGGIADMTPPANLSALVFLPISNTEWQSVDGQVVTVYGPDGVTLRDSENNTTFLLKPDSIAISTPDSFTVTVGSTVFSLTAGRWSLSGDAGHLQDSVASTSPAIMLRGWQSLLTWLNSHEHSNGNDGNDTGGPTSTFNGSITE
;
A
#
# COMPACT_ATOMS: atom_id res chain seq x y z
N MET A 1 -41.45 -62.58 11.21
CA MET A 1 -41.41 -61.13 10.89
C MET A 1 -42.80 -60.72 10.43
N SER A 2 -43.56 -59.99 11.25
CA SER A 2 -44.91 -59.52 10.91
C SER A 2 -44.87 -58.51 9.74
N ILE A 3 -45.92 -58.53 8.91
CA ILE A 3 -46.17 -57.59 7.81
C ILE A 3 -46.23 -56.14 8.31
N ASP A 4 -46.54 -55.91 9.59
CA ASP A 4 -46.57 -54.58 10.22
C ASP A 4 -45.19 -53.88 10.25
N ASN A 5 -44.09 -54.65 10.24
CA ASN A 5 -42.74 -54.09 10.16
C ASN A 5 -42.31 -53.73 8.72
N LYS A 6 -43.08 -54.14 7.70
CA LYS A 6 -42.72 -53.92 6.29
C LYS A 6 -43.36 -52.66 5.69
N LEU A 7 -44.36 -52.05 6.35
CA LEU A 7 -45.13 -50.93 5.78
C LEU A 7 -45.45 -49.82 6.79
N ASN A 8 -44.56 -49.49 7.72
CA ASN A 8 -44.67 -48.21 8.42
C ASN A 8 -44.13 -47.09 7.50
N PHE A 9 -44.89 -46.79 6.45
CA PHE A 9 -44.61 -45.77 5.44
C PHE A 9 -44.40 -44.41 6.09
N ALA A 10 -45.18 -44.07 7.13
CA ALA A 10 -44.99 -42.84 7.90
C ALA A 10 -43.60 -42.77 8.58
N SER A 11 -43.18 -43.83 9.29
CA SER A 11 -41.85 -43.87 9.90
C SER A 11 -40.71 -43.92 8.87
N SER A 12 -40.96 -44.50 7.70
CA SER A 12 -40.00 -44.60 6.60
C SER A 12 -39.86 -43.26 5.87
N MET A 13 -40.96 -42.52 5.72
CA MET A 13 -41.00 -41.14 5.23
C MET A 13 -40.28 -40.20 6.19
N ASN A 14 -40.54 -40.29 7.50
CA ASN A 14 -39.84 -39.46 8.49
C ASN A 14 -38.34 -39.72 8.44
N ARG A 15 -37.90 -40.99 8.41
CA ARG A 15 -36.48 -41.36 8.25
C ARG A 15 -35.88 -40.98 6.89
N PHE A 16 -36.67 -40.92 5.82
CA PHE A 16 -36.21 -40.42 4.52
C PHE A 16 -36.01 -38.89 4.57
N THR A 17 -36.96 -38.18 5.15
CA THR A 17 -36.89 -36.72 5.35
C THR A 17 -35.73 -36.34 6.25
N GLU A 18 -35.54 -37.04 7.38
CA GLU A 18 -34.38 -36.86 8.29
C GLU A 18 -33.07 -37.05 7.54
N ARG A 19 -32.90 -38.13 6.77
CA ARG A 19 -31.70 -38.35 5.96
C ARG A 19 -31.50 -37.30 4.88
N LYS A 20 -32.57 -36.81 4.26
CA LYS A 20 -32.48 -35.73 3.25
C LYS A 20 -32.05 -34.42 3.89
N ILE A 21 -32.57 -34.11 5.07
CA ILE A 21 -32.19 -32.94 5.88
C ILE A 21 -30.73 -33.07 6.32
N GLU A 22 -30.33 -34.22 6.85
CA GLU A 22 -28.96 -34.46 7.31
C GLU A 22 -27.94 -34.37 6.17
N ASN A 23 -28.25 -34.97 5.01
CA ASN A 23 -27.44 -34.83 3.80
C ASN A 23 -27.35 -33.38 3.33
N ALA A 24 -28.45 -32.61 3.41
CA ALA A 24 -28.44 -31.19 3.09
C ALA A 24 -27.58 -30.40 4.08
N PHE A 25 -27.65 -30.70 5.38
CA PHE A 25 -26.81 -30.07 6.39
C PHE A 25 -25.31 -30.40 6.27
N GLN A 26 -24.97 -31.61 5.82
CA GLN A 26 -23.59 -32.00 5.54
C GLN A 26 -23.04 -31.31 4.28
N LYS A 27 -23.90 -31.06 3.28
CA LYS A 27 -23.56 -30.33 2.06
C LYS A 27 -23.55 -28.82 2.24
N SER A 28 -24.28 -28.30 3.22
CA SER A 28 -24.31 -26.89 3.55
C SER A 28 -22.92 -26.45 3.99
N GLY A 29 -22.34 -25.52 3.22
CA GLY A 29 -21.07 -24.90 3.57
C GLY A 29 -21.16 -24.27 4.95
N LYS A 30 -20.07 -24.38 5.71
CA LYS A 30 -19.94 -23.71 7.01
C LYS A 30 -18.85 -22.65 6.92
N VAL A 31 -19.01 -21.60 7.72
CA VAL A 31 -17.89 -20.68 7.97
C VAL A 31 -16.89 -21.40 8.87
N LEU A 32 -15.65 -21.55 8.40
CA LEU A 32 -14.63 -22.35 9.09
C LEU A 32 -13.40 -21.49 9.40
N PRO A 33 -12.77 -21.63 10.58
CA PRO A 33 -11.48 -21.02 10.85
C PRO A 33 -10.39 -21.66 9.99
N ALA A 34 -9.45 -20.84 9.50
CA ALA A 34 -8.37 -21.29 8.66
C ALA A 34 -7.10 -20.44 8.84
N SER A 35 -5.98 -20.99 8.41
CA SER A 35 -4.71 -20.29 8.27
C SER A 35 -4.18 -20.35 6.85
N VAL A 36 -3.50 -19.29 6.43
CA VAL A 36 -2.84 -19.22 5.13
C VAL A 36 -1.63 -20.14 5.12
N VAL A 37 -1.52 -20.97 4.08
CA VAL A 37 -0.35 -21.80 3.80
C VAL A 37 0.59 -21.08 2.84
N LYS A 38 0.02 -20.45 1.81
CA LYS A 38 0.76 -19.62 0.85
C LYS A 38 -0.19 -18.72 0.06
N GLN A 39 0.35 -17.63 -0.46
CA GLN A 39 -0.29 -16.80 -1.49
C GLN A 39 0.37 -17.07 -2.84
N THR A 40 -0.43 -17.18 -3.90
CA THR A 40 0.06 -17.28 -5.28
C THR A 40 -0.77 -16.37 -6.17
N GLY A 41 -0.16 -15.27 -6.62
CA GLY A 41 -0.87 -14.19 -7.29
C GLY A 41 -1.96 -13.59 -6.40
N ASN A 42 -3.19 -13.59 -6.89
CA ASN A 42 -4.37 -13.06 -6.18
C ASN A 42 -5.13 -14.15 -5.38
N MET A 43 -4.61 -15.37 -5.35
CA MET A 43 -5.25 -16.51 -4.70
C MET A 43 -4.44 -16.95 -3.50
N ILE A 44 -5.12 -17.53 -2.51
CA ILE A 44 -4.47 -18.06 -1.33
C ILE A 44 -4.82 -19.53 -1.15
N THR A 45 -3.84 -20.31 -0.71
CA THR A 45 -4.05 -21.68 -0.25
C THR A 45 -4.18 -21.64 1.26
N VAL A 46 -5.24 -22.26 1.80
CA VAL A 46 -5.53 -22.28 3.23
C VAL A 46 -5.57 -23.71 3.79
N SER A 47 -5.27 -23.82 5.08
CA SER A 47 -5.49 -25.02 5.89
C SER A 47 -6.57 -24.73 6.92
N PHE A 48 -7.51 -25.66 7.11
CA PHE A 48 -8.59 -25.50 8.08
C PHE A 48 -8.12 -25.81 9.51
N GLU A 49 -8.49 -24.95 10.46
CA GLU A 49 -8.07 -25.00 11.87
C GLU A 49 -9.18 -25.65 12.72
N LEU A 50 -9.52 -26.90 12.41
CA LEU A 50 -10.51 -27.68 13.14
C LEU A 50 -9.84 -28.85 13.87
N ARG A 51 -10.32 -29.15 15.07
CA ARG A 51 -9.88 -30.27 15.91
C ARG A 51 -11.05 -31.23 16.14
N ASP A 52 -10.72 -32.49 16.42
CA ASP A 52 -11.66 -33.53 16.88
C ASP A 52 -12.81 -33.80 15.88
N ILE A 53 -12.50 -33.69 14.58
CA ILE A 53 -13.39 -34.08 13.47
C ILE A 53 -12.97 -35.44 12.87
N PRO A 54 -13.90 -36.24 12.32
CA PRO A 54 -13.62 -37.62 11.90
C PRO A 54 -12.83 -37.74 10.60
N TYR A 55 -12.42 -36.63 9.98
CA TYR A 55 -11.71 -36.59 8.70
C TYR A 55 -10.74 -35.40 8.65
N VAL A 56 -9.72 -35.51 7.80
CA VAL A 56 -8.80 -34.40 7.51
C VAL A 56 -9.35 -33.60 6.33
N LEU A 57 -9.49 -32.29 6.52
CA LEU A 57 -9.88 -31.40 5.44
C LEU A 57 -8.68 -31.11 4.53
N PRO A 58 -8.85 -31.14 3.20
CA PRO A 58 -7.78 -30.81 2.28
C PRO A 58 -7.45 -29.31 2.35
N GLN A 59 -6.21 -28.96 2.00
CA GLN A 59 -5.88 -27.57 1.70
C GLN A 59 -6.58 -27.15 0.42
N VAL A 60 -7.19 -25.96 0.44
CA VAL A 60 -7.94 -25.43 -0.70
C VAL A 60 -7.36 -24.11 -1.15
N THR A 61 -7.29 -23.91 -2.46
CA THR A 61 -6.90 -22.62 -3.05
C THR A 61 -8.16 -21.84 -3.38
N ILE A 62 -8.31 -20.66 -2.81
CA ILE A 62 -9.54 -19.86 -2.81
C ILE A 62 -9.21 -18.38 -3.03
N PRO A 63 -10.14 -17.57 -3.57
CA PRO A 63 -9.98 -16.13 -3.65
C PRO A 63 -9.88 -15.49 -2.26
N LEU A 64 -9.06 -14.44 -2.18
CA LEU A 64 -8.97 -13.55 -1.03
C LEU A 64 -10.06 -12.48 -1.13
N PHE A 65 -10.79 -12.26 -0.04
CA PHE A 65 -11.77 -11.18 0.05
C PHE A 65 -11.05 -9.82 0.03
N GLY A 66 -11.53 -8.88 -0.78
CA GLY A 66 -11.04 -7.51 -0.80
C GLY A 66 -11.22 -6.85 -2.16
N PRO A 67 -11.11 -5.50 -2.23
CA PRO A 67 -11.15 -4.79 -3.49
C PRO A 67 -9.86 -4.99 -4.30
N GLN A 68 -9.92 -4.79 -5.61
CA GLN A 68 -8.75 -4.84 -6.50
C GLN A 68 -7.63 -3.88 -6.11
N TYR A 69 -7.98 -2.74 -5.48
CA TYR A 69 -7.07 -1.63 -5.24
C TYR A 69 -6.42 -1.64 -3.85
N ILE A 70 -6.79 -2.60 -2.99
CA ILE A 70 -6.13 -2.82 -1.69
C ILE A 70 -5.68 -4.28 -1.67
N ARG A 71 -4.37 -4.49 -1.75
CA ARG A 71 -3.77 -5.83 -1.80
C ARG A 71 -3.17 -6.16 -0.46
N TYR A 72 -3.66 -7.22 0.18
CA TYR A 72 -3.10 -7.72 1.42
C TYR A 72 -1.89 -8.62 1.12
N PRO A 73 -0.72 -8.35 1.72
CA PRO A 73 0.48 -9.16 1.54
C PRO A 73 0.45 -10.39 2.47
N MET A 74 -0.48 -11.32 2.20
CA MET A 74 -0.74 -12.46 3.09
C MET A 74 0.50 -13.34 3.24
N GLN A 75 0.84 -13.66 4.48
CA GLN A 75 1.96 -14.53 4.85
C GLN A 75 1.49 -15.91 5.28
N PRO A 76 2.31 -16.95 5.11
CA PRO A 76 2.07 -18.23 5.76
C PRO A 76 1.86 -18.06 7.26
N GLY A 77 0.79 -18.63 7.80
CA GLY A 77 0.38 -18.52 9.20
C GLY A 77 -0.72 -17.50 9.46
N ASP A 78 -0.96 -16.54 8.56
CA ASP A 78 -2.02 -15.54 8.73
C ASP A 78 -3.38 -16.19 8.97
N LYS A 79 -4.13 -15.69 9.95
CA LYS A 79 -5.37 -16.30 10.43
C LYS A 79 -6.60 -15.60 9.85
N GLY A 80 -7.66 -16.37 9.64
CA GLY A 80 -8.89 -15.89 9.07
C GLY A 80 -10.03 -16.89 9.17
N ILE A 81 -11.10 -16.56 8.47
CA ILE A 81 -12.22 -17.46 8.24
C ILE A 81 -12.39 -17.69 6.75
N VAL A 82 -12.88 -18.88 6.43
CA VAL A 82 -13.34 -19.24 5.10
C VAL A 82 -14.86 -19.14 5.10
N ILE A 83 -15.40 -18.35 4.17
CA ILE A 83 -16.83 -18.12 4.00
C ILE A 83 -17.31 -18.87 2.75
N PRO A 84 -18.29 -19.78 2.88
CA PRO A 84 -18.89 -20.43 1.72
C PRO A 84 -19.88 -19.50 1.02
N ALA A 85 -19.93 -19.55 -0.30
CA ALA A 85 -20.97 -18.93 -1.09
C ALA A 85 -22.14 -19.90 -1.31
N ASP A 86 -23.37 -19.37 -1.34
CA ASP A 86 -24.58 -20.16 -1.61
C ASP A 86 -24.69 -20.60 -3.08
N THR A 87 -23.98 -19.92 -3.98
CA THR A 87 -23.93 -20.21 -5.42
C THR A 87 -22.48 -20.25 -5.91
N TYR A 88 -22.28 -20.78 -7.12
CA TYR A 88 -20.96 -20.90 -7.71
C TYR A 88 -20.27 -19.54 -7.89
N ILE A 89 -19.01 -19.42 -7.48
CA ILE A 89 -18.20 -18.18 -7.64
C ILE A 89 -16.95 -18.36 -8.51
N GLY A 90 -16.75 -19.53 -9.11
CA GLY A 90 -15.53 -19.79 -9.88
C GLY A 90 -15.43 -18.95 -11.15
N GLY A 91 -16.56 -18.62 -11.79
CA GLY A 91 -16.60 -17.74 -12.96
C GLY A 91 -16.21 -16.29 -12.64
N VAL A 92 -16.68 -15.75 -11.51
CA VAL A 92 -16.35 -14.37 -11.09
C VAL A 92 -14.95 -14.24 -10.49
N SER A 93 -14.43 -15.31 -9.89
CA SER A 93 -13.07 -15.35 -9.31
C SER A 93 -11.99 -15.82 -10.29
N GLY A 94 -12.37 -16.38 -11.44
CA GLY A 94 -11.44 -16.97 -12.41
C GLY A 94 -10.89 -18.35 -12.00
N GLN A 95 -11.44 -18.99 -10.96
CA GLN A 95 -11.12 -20.39 -10.62
C GLN A 95 -11.75 -21.41 -11.57
N GLY A 96 -12.71 -20.97 -12.38
CA GLY A 96 -13.30 -21.74 -13.45
C GLY A 96 -14.03 -20.81 -14.42
N GLY A 97 -14.84 -21.38 -15.30
CA GLY A 97 -15.65 -20.62 -16.26
C GLY A 97 -17.14 -20.64 -15.93
N GLY A 98 -17.94 -20.01 -16.78
CA GLY A 98 -19.40 -20.04 -16.70
C GLY A 98 -20.01 -18.99 -15.78
N ILE A 99 -21.34 -19.00 -15.73
CA ILE A 99 -22.17 -18.09 -14.93
C ILE A 99 -22.90 -18.95 -13.90
N ALA A 100 -22.98 -18.45 -12.67
CA ALA A 100 -23.65 -19.13 -11.58
C ALA A 100 -25.16 -19.25 -11.83
N ASP A 101 -25.75 -20.35 -11.39
CA ASP A 101 -27.19 -20.50 -11.18
C ASP A 101 -27.48 -20.63 -9.66
N MET A 102 -28.73 -20.92 -9.31
CA MET A 102 -29.14 -21.15 -7.92
C MET A 102 -28.81 -22.57 -7.41
N THR A 103 -28.02 -23.35 -8.15
CA THR A 103 -27.62 -24.70 -7.73
C THR A 103 -26.56 -24.59 -6.62
N PRO A 104 -26.82 -25.15 -5.42
CA PRO A 104 -25.85 -25.10 -4.33
C PRO A 104 -24.55 -25.81 -4.72
N PRO A 105 -23.38 -25.17 -4.54
CA PRO A 105 -22.10 -25.78 -4.84
C PRO A 105 -21.78 -26.91 -3.84
N ALA A 106 -20.85 -27.79 -4.22
CA ALA A 106 -20.35 -28.80 -3.30
C ALA A 106 -19.61 -28.14 -2.12
N ASN A 107 -19.60 -28.80 -0.96
CA ASN A 107 -18.88 -28.28 0.19
C ASN A 107 -17.40 -28.06 -0.17
N LEU A 108 -16.81 -26.98 0.36
CA LEU A 108 -15.43 -26.55 0.12
C LEU A 108 -15.08 -26.17 -1.33
N SER A 109 -16.06 -25.96 -2.22
CA SER A 109 -15.80 -25.64 -3.65
C SER A 109 -16.04 -24.17 -4.04
N ALA A 110 -16.91 -23.47 -3.32
CA ALA A 110 -17.23 -22.06 -3.55
C ALA A 110 -16.96 -21.28 -2.26
N LEU A 111 -15.72 -20.86 -2.08
CA LEU A 111 -15.21 -20.33 -0.82
C LEU A 111 -14.44 -19.02 -1.05
N VAL A 112 -14.48 -18.13 -0.07
CA VAL A 112 -13.65 -16.92 -0.01
C VAL A 112 -12.97 -16.86 1.35
N PHE A 113 -11.71 -16.43 1.40
CA PHE A 113 -11.04 -16.18 2.66
C PHE A 113 -11.16 -14.73 3.10
N LEU A 114 -11.52 -14.52 4.37
CA LEU A 114 -11.54 -13.21 5.02
C LEU A 114 -10.53 -13.23 6.18
N PRO A 115 -9.45 -12.43 6.12
CA PRO A 115 -8.55 -12.25 7.25
C PRO A 115 -9.31 -11.71 8.46
N ILE A 116 -8.93 -12.15 9.67
CA ILE A 116 -9.49 -11.65 10.92
C ILE A 116 -8.36 -11.19 11.83
N SER A 117 -8.65 -10.20 12.67
CA SER A 117 -7.71 -9.81 13.72
C SER A 117 -7.47 -10.97 14.68
N ASN A 118 -6.26 -11.01 15.26
CA ASN A 118 -5.91 -11.97 16.29
C ASN A 118 -4.95 -11.32 17.30
N THR A 119 -4.70 -12.01 18.41
CA THR A 119 -3.89 -11.49 19.52
C THR A 119 -2.39 -11.37 19.23
N GLU A 120 -1.93 -11.92 18.10
CA GLU A 120 -0.53 -11.84 17.65
C GLU A 120 -0.28 -10.60 16.78
N TRP A 121 -1.33 -9.88 16.37
CA TRP A 121 -1.19 -8.63 15.63
C TRP A 121 -0.47 -7.58 16.48
N GLN A 122 0.43 -6.83 15.84
CA GLN A 122 1.12 -5.74 16.52
C GLN A 122 0.13 -4.67 16.99
N SER A 123 0.37 -4.16 18.21
CA SER A 123 -0.36 -3.02 18.73
C SER A 123 0.02 -1.77 17.95
N VAL A 124 -0.98 -0.97 17.59
CA VAL A 124 -0.81 0.33 16.91
C VAL A 124 -1.59 1.39 17.66
N ASP A 125 -1.30 2.66 17.39
CA ASP A 125 -2.08 3.77 17.95
C ASP A 125 -3.53 3.71 17.46
N GLY A 126 -4.47 3.62 18.40
CA GLY A 126 -5.90 3.53 18.12
C GLY A 126 -6.56 4.85 17.69
N GLN A 127 -5.82 5.96 17.67
CA GLN A 127 -6.33 7.28 17.23
C GLN A 127 -6.01 7.60 15.76
N VAL A 128 -5.18 6.80 15.10
CA VAL A 128 -4.76 7.02 13.71
C VAL A 128 -4.89 5.76 12.87
N VAL A 129 -5.27 5.93 11.61
CA VAL A 129 -5.25 4.81 10.65
C VAL A 129 -3.79 4.44 10.39
N THR A 130 -3.43 3.20 10.72
CA THR A 130 -2.08 2.67 10.50
C THR A 130 -2.11 1.66 9.35
N VAL A 131 -1.32 1.92 8.31
CA VAL A 131 -1.15 1.01 7.16
C VAL A 131 0.29 0.52 7.15
N TYR A 132 0.49 -0.79 7.16
CA TYR A 132 1.80 -1.42 7.13
C TYR A 132 1.73 -2.78 6.43
N GLY A 133 2.89 -3.25 5.98
CA GLY A 133 3.10 -4.61 5.51
C GLY A 133 4.48 -5.11 5.98
N PRO A 134 4.76 -6.42 5.91
CA PRO A 134 6.03 -7.00 6.38
C PRO A 134 7.28 -6.30 5.81
N ASP A 135 7.23 -5.94 4.52
CA ASP A 135 8.33 -5.25 3.81
C ASP A 135 8.03 -3.77 3.49
N GLY A 136 7.00 -3.21 4.12
CA GLY A 136 6.55 -1.83 3.92
C GLY A 136 5.28 -1.68 3.07
N VAL A 137 5.11 -0.51 2.44
CA VAL A 137 3.88 -0.09 1.77
C VAL A 137 4.20 0.60 0.46
N THR A 138 3.44 0.28 -0.60
CA THR A 138 3.48 1.00 -1.87
C THR A 138 2.13 1.66 -2.13
N LEU A 139 2.13 2.98 -2.32
CA LEU A 139 1.00 3.72 -2.89
C LEU A 139 1.36 4.10 -4.32
N ARG A 140 0.51 3.76 -5.29
CA ARG A 140 0.79 3.99 -6.71
C ARG A 140 -0.46 4.20 -7.53
N ASP A 141 -0.29 4.83 -8.69
CA ASP A 141 -1.31 4.81 -9.75
C ASP A 141 -1.41 3.41 -10.39
N SER A 142 -2.42 3.21 -11.23
CA SER A 142 -2.70 1.92 -11.88
C SER A 142 -1.54 1.43 -12.75
N GLU A 143 -0.82 2.35 -13.41
CA GLU A 143 0.28 2.07 -14.33
C GLU A 143 1.65 2.05 -13.64
N ASN A 144 1.70 2.40 -12.34
CA ASN A 144 2.94 2.45 -11.55
C ASN A 144 3.94 3.53 -12.03
N ASN A 145 3.44 4.60 -12.64
CA ASN A 145 4.23 5.76 -13.05
C ASN A 145 4.58 6.67 -11.86
N THR A 146 3.63 6.84 -10.94
CA THR A 146 3.78 7.61 -9.71
C THR A 146 3.70 6.69 -8.52
N THR A 147 4.75 6.68 -7.69
CA THR A 147 4.84 5.79 -6.52
C THR A 147 5.31 6.55 -5.29
N PHE A 148 4.67 6.28 -4.16
CA PHE A 148 5.21 6.51 -2.83
C PHE A 148 5.52 5.13 -2.22
N LEU A 149 6.80 4.87 -1.95
CA LEU A 149 7.29 3.60 -1.46
C LEU A 149 7.89 3.79 -0.07
N LEU A 150 7.25 3.18 0.93
CA LEU A 150 7.75 3.05 2.29
C LEU A 150 8.41 1.68 2.44
N LYS A 151 9.67 1.67 2.87
CA LYS A 151 10.45 0.48 3.23
C LYS A 151 10.95 0.58 4.68
N PRO A 152 11.46 -0.52 5.28
CA PRO A 152 11.99 -0.48 6.65
C PRO A 152 13.08 0.56 6.89
N ASP A 153 13.88 0.89 5.86
CA ASP A 153 15.07 1.75 5.97
C ASP A 153 14.99 3.03 5.12
N SER A 154 13.93 3.22 4.34
CA SER A 154 13.87 4.29 3.33
C SER A 154 12.45 4.66 2.91
N ILE A 155 12.31 5.89 2.41
CA ILE A 155 11.12 6.38 1.72
C ILE A 155 11.55 6.88 0.34
N ALA A 156 10.82 6.48 -0.70
CA ALA A 156 11.06 6.95 -2.07
C ALA A 156 9.76 7.47 -2.69
N ILE A 157 9.85 8.61 -3.36
CA ILE A 157 8.76 9.17 -4.18
C ILE A 157 9.28 9.29 -5.61
N SER A 158 8.59 8.65 -6.55
CA SER A 158 8.93 8.70 -7.97
C SER A 158 7.73 9.25 -8.73
N THR A 159 7.94 10.30 -9.51
CA THR A 159 6.94 10.91 -10.39
C THR A 159 7.62 11.28 -11.72
N PRO A 160 6.93 11.19 -12.87
CA PRO A 160 7.54 11.49 -14.16
C PRO A 160 7.79 12.98 -14.38
N ASP A 161 6.84 13.84 -13.97
CA ASP A 161 6.86 15.25 -14.34
C ASP A 161 7.24 16.19 -13.21
N SER A 162 6.61 16.02 -12.03
CA SER A 162 6.83 16.94 -10.90
C SER A 162 6.54 16.31 -9.54
N PHE A 163 7.21 16.82 -8.51
CA PHE A 163 6.86 16.64 -7.10
C PHE A 163 6.80 18.01 -6.43
N THR A 164 5.71 18.30 -5.72
CA THR A 164 5.47 19.62 -5.12
C THR A 164 4.99 19.50 -3.68
N VAL A 165 5.58 20.30 -2.80
CA VAL A 165 5.18 20.45 -1.39
C VAL A 165 4.79 21.90 -1.16
N THR A 166 3.59 22.13 -0.62
CA THR A 166 3.04 23.47 -0.40
C THR A 166 2.62 23.66 1.05
N VAL A 167 3.05 24.76 1.66
CA VAL A 167 2.60 25.22 2.99
C VAL A 167 2.27 26.71 2.90
N GLY A 168 0.98 27.04 2.89
CA GLY A 168 0.54 28.42 2.63
C GLY A 168 1.04 28.90 1.25
N SER A 169 1.82 29.98 1.22
CA SER A 169 2.48 30.52 0.02
C SER A 169 3.87 29.93 -0.25
N THR A 170 4.42 29.11 0.65
CA THR A 170 5.74 28.50 0.48
C THR A 170 5.62 27.22 -0.34
N VAL A 171 6.43 27.10 -1.40
CA VAL A 171 6.39 25.98 -2.35
C VAL A 171 7.79 25.44 -2.58
N PHE A 172 7.95 24.14 -2.40
CA PHE A 172 9.08 23.37 -2.90
C PHE A 172 8.63 22.56 -4.11
N SER A 173 9.35 22.64 -5.22
CA SER A 173 9.03 21.90 -6.45
C SER A 173 10.28 21.22 -7.01
N LEU A 174 10.14 19.96 -7.40
CA LEU A 174 11.09 19.25 -8.25
C LEU A 174 10.43 18.90 -9.58
N THR A 175 11.20 18.96 -10.66
CA THR A 175 10.84 18.46 -12.00
C THR A 175 12.02 17.70 -12.59
N ALA A 176 11.87 17.13 -13.79
CA ALA A 176 12.90 16.35 -14.48
C ALA A 176 14.27 17.05 -14.65
N GLY A 177 14.36 18.39 -14.52
CA GLY A 177 15.63 19.11 -14.67
C GLY A 177 15.84 20.31 -13.75
N ARG A 178 14.91 20.59 -12.83
CA ARG A 178 15.04 21.74 -11.92
C ARG A 178 14.40 21.45 -10.57
N TRP A 179 14.95 22.07 -9.54
CA TRP A 179 14.29 22.23 -8.25
C TRP A 179 14.11 23.72 -7.97
N SER A 180 13.05 24.07 -7.24
CA SER A 180 12.83 25.43 -6.76
C SER A 180 12.26 25.42 -5.35
N LEU A 181 12.63 26.44 -4.57
CA LEU A 181 12.04 26.74 -3.27
C LEU A 181 11.68 28.22 -3.28
N SER A 182 10.38 28.52 -3.18
CA SER A 182 9.86 29.90 -3.17
C SER A 182 9.07 30.16 -1.90
N GLY A 183 9.24 31.36 -1.34
CA GLY A 183 8.55 31.86 -0.15
C GLY A 183 9.04 33.26 0.21
N ASP A 184 8.54 33.83 1.30
CA ASP A 184 8.86 35.22 1.70
C ASP A 184 10.31 35.37 2.22
N ALA A 185 10.84 34.33 2.86
CA ALA A 185 12.21 34.27 3.35
C ALA A 185 12.75 32.83 3.26
N GLY A 186 14.07 32.69 3.12
CA GLY A 186 14.76 31.41 3.07
C GLY A 186 15.95 31.36 4.03
N HIS A 187 16.34 30.16 4.45
CA HIS A 187 17.54 29.91 5.26
C HIS A 187 18.15 28.58 4.85
N LEU A 188 19.42 28.58 4.49
CA LEU A 188 20.21 27.39 4.15
C LEU A 188 21.40 27.36 5.10
N GLN A 189 21.61 26.25 5.79
CA GLN A 189 22.65 26.14 6.81
C GLN A 189 23.25 24.74 6.83
N ASP A 190 24.57 24.66 6.99
CA ASP A 190 25.31 23.45 7.34
C ASP A 190 25.90 23.57 8.76
N SER A 191 26.84 22.68 9.12
CA SER A 191 27.45 22.69 10.46
C SER A 191 28.38 23.89 10.72
N VAL A 192 28.73 24.68 9.70
CA VAL A 192 29.75 25.74 9.76
C VAL A 192 29.22 27.10 9.29
N ALA A 193 28.37 27.12 8.26
CA ALA A 193 27.94 28.33 7.57
C ALA A 193 26.42 28.37 7.36
N SER A 194 25.88 29.57 7.14
CA SER A 194 24.49 29.76 6.73
C SER A 194 24.35 30.90 5.73
N THR A 195 23.30 30.85 4.92
CA THR A 195 22.98 31.85 3.90
C THR A 195 21.46 31.91 3.63
N SER A 196 21.05 32.91 2.87
CA SER A 196 19.69 33.11 2.38
C SER A 196 19.72 33.91 1.09
N PRO A 197 18.64 33.95 0.29
CA PRO A 197 18.54 34.86 -0.85
C PRO A 197 18.87 36.32 -0.47
N ALA A 198 18.42 36.77 0.71
CA ALA A 198 18.70 38.12 1.21
C ALA A 198 20.18 38.35 1.63
N ILE A 199 20.86 37.33 2.17
CA ILE A 199 22.29 37.42 2.49
C ILE A 199 23.11 37.41 1.20
N MET A 200 22.78 36.52 0.25
CA MET A 200 23.45 36.45 -1.05
C MET A 200 23.30 37.76 -1.83
N LEU A 201 22.11 38.37 -1.82
CA LEU A 201 21.87 39.67 -2.45
C LEU A 201 22.73 40.79 -1.83
N ARG A 202 22.80 40.86 -0.49
CA ARG A 202 23.66 41.85 0.20
C ARG A 202 25.15 41.61 -0.06
N GLY A 203 25.59 40.36 -0.07
CA GLY A 203 26.95 39.98 -0.41
C GLY A 203 27.32 40.40 -1.84
N TRP A 204 26.43 40.14 -2.80
CA TRP A 204 26.61 40.57 -4.19
C TRP A 204 26.70 42.09 -4.33
N GLN A 205 25.82 42.83 -3.68
CA GLN A 205 25.86 44.30 -3.68
C GLN A 205 27.17 44.84 -3.09
N SER A 206 27.68 44.21 -2.04
CA SER A 206 28.97 44.57 -1.44
C SER A 206 30.13 44.29 -2.40
N LEU A 207 30.09 43.16 -3.11
CA LEU A 207 31.09 42.81 -4.14
C LEU A 207 31.05 43.77 -5.33
N LEU A 208 29.86 44.12 -5.83
CA LEU A 208 29.69 45.11 -6.90
C LEU A 208 30.28 46.47 -6.51
N THR A 209 30.04 46.90 -5.27
CA THR A 209 30.59 48.15 -4.74
C THR A 209 32.11 48.10 -4.75
N TRP A 210 32.69 47.04 -4.17
CA TRP A 210 34.14 46.87 -4.13
C TRP A 210 34.77 46.78 -5.53
N LEU A 211 34.19 45.98 -6.43
CA LEU A 211 34.69 45.83 -7.81
C LEU A 211 34.75 47.17 -8.54
N ASN A 212 33.78 48.05 -8.32
CA ASN A 212 33.70 49.34 -9.00
C ASN A 212 34.44 50.47 -8.28
N SER A 213 35.01 50.23 -7.10
CA SER A 213 35.70 51.25 -6.31
C SER A 213 37.09 50.85 -5.83
N HIS A 214 37.56 49.63 -6.11
CA HIS A 214 38.87 49.19 -5.66
C HIS A 214 39.99 49.86 -6.45
N GLU A 215 41.10 50.09 -5.75
CA GLU A 215 42.30 50.76 -6.25
C GLU A 215 43.51 49.83 -6.06
N HIS A 216 44.54 49.97 -6.90
CA HIS A 216 45.79 49.23 -6.77
C HIS A 216 46.92 50.18 -6.34
N SER A 217 47.82 49.68 -5.49
CA SER A 217 48.98 50.44 -4.98
C SER A 217 50.32 49.98 -5.54
N ASN A 218 50.32 48.93 -6.37
CA ASN A 218 51.53 48.31 -6.93
C ASN A 218 51.81 48.74 -8.39
N GLY A 219 51.06 49.71 -8.91
CA GLY A 219 51.36 50.44 -10.14
C GLY A 219 51.79 51.88 -9.87
N ASN A 220 52.03 52.69 -10.90
CA ASN A 220 52.21 54.14 -10.79
C ASN A 220 53.31 54.61 -9.78
N ASP A 221 54.50 54.01 -9.85
CA ASP A 221 55.62 54.32 -8.95
C ASP A 221 55.29 54.22 -7.44
N GLY A 222 54.33 53.33 -7.10
CA GLY A 222 53.87 53.12 -5.73
C GLY A 222 52.73 54.06 -5.30
N ASN A 223 52.24 54.90 -6.20
CA ASN A 223 51.05 55.72 -5.98
C ASN A 223 49.78 54.95 -6.39
N ASP A 224 48.64 55.45 -5.93
CA ASP A 224 47.32 54.96 -6.32
C ASP A 224 47.14 54.97 -7.86
N THR A 225 46.64 53.88 -8.42
CA THR A 225 46.31 53.74 -9.85
C THR A 225 44.99 54.40 -10.24
N GLY A 226 44.20 54.86 -9.28
CA GLY A 226 42.81 55.27 -9.44
C GLY A 226 41.86 54.09 -9.58
N GLY A 227 40.57 54.38 -9.56
CA GLY A 227 39.51 53.39 -9.67
C GLY A 227 39.42 52.71 -11.05
N PRO A 228 38.55 51.70 -11.18
CA PRO A 228 38.40 50.92 -12.41
C PRO A 228 38.03 51.80 -13.62
N THR A 229 38.66 51.54 -14.78
CA THR A 229 38.39 52.27 -16.03
C THR A 229 37.12 51.79 -16.76
N SER A 230 36.51 50.70 -16.28
CA SER A 230 35.24 50.17 -16.77
C SER A 230 34.35 49.72 -15.61
N THR A 231 33.08 50.13 -15.63
CA THR A 231 32.10 49.73 -14.63
C THR A 231 31.54 48.33 -14.90
N PHE A 232 31.49 47.48 -13.88
CA PHE A 232 30.80 46.20 -13.91
C PHE A 232 29.37 46.32 -13.35
N ASN A 233 28.37 45.91 -14.14
CA ASN A 233 26.94 46.05 -13.84
C ASN A 233 26.19 44.71 -13.80
N GLY A 234 26.84 43.62 -13.36
CA GLY A 234 26.21 42.29 -13.30
C GLY A 234 25.07 42.17 -12.28
N SER A 235 24.08 41.32 -12.55
CA SER A 235 22.98 40.97 -11.63
C SER A 235 23.00 39.47 -11.27
N ILE A 236 22.42 39.11 -10.12
CA ILE A 236 22.25 37.72 -9.64
C ILE A 236 20.78 37.30 -9.51
N THR A 237 19.88 38.03 -10.14
CA THR A 237 18.47 37.64 -10.27
C THR A 237 18.27 36.93 -11.61
N GLU A 238 17.65 35.75 -11.61
CA GLU A 238 17.08 35.14 -12.83
C GLU A 238 15.90 35.95 -13.36
#